data_AF-A0A7V9Z1M3-F1
#
_entry.id   AF-A0A7V9Z1M3-F1
#
_cell.length_a   1.000
_cell.length_b   1.000
_cell.length_c   1.000
_cell.angle_alpha   90.00
_cell.angle_beta   90.00
_cell.angle_gamma   90.00
#
_symmetry.space_group_name_H-M   'P 1'
#
loop_
_entity.id
_entity.type
_entity.pdbx_description
1 polymer ?
#
loop_
_entity_poly.entity_id
_entity_poly.type
_entity_poly.pdbx_seq_one_letter_code
_entity_poly.pdbx_strand_id
1 'polypeptide(L)'
;MTNRKLQNKEKKKMREEKILFALSKLDCLKRSQLQMILGIPDVRMMNKILYRMSRYLHHVYLDEYVYYLNKKGRELVGAEREFKKNSRIEHHLMRNDIYIFYHYPKD
;
A
#
# COMPACT_ATOMS: atom_id res chain seq x y z
N MET A 1 2.44 16.97 26.70
CA MET A 1 2.76 15.90 25.72
C MET A 1 3.94 16.36 24.87
N THR A 2 5.06 15.61 24.83
CA THR A 2 6.32 16.02 24.19
C THR A 2 6.22 16.07 22.65
N ASN A 3 6.77 17.11 22.01
CA ASN A 3 6.78 17.34 20.55
C ASN A 3 7.13 16.07 19.72
N ARG A 4 8.09 15.26 20.20
CA ARG A 4 8.50 13.98 19.58
C ARG A 4 7.39 12.94 19.47
N LYS A 5 6.47 12.86 20.44
CA LYS A 5 5.34 11.90 20.39
C LYS A 5 4.33 12.29 19.31
N LEU A 6 4.11 13.59 19.12
CA LEU A 6 3.22 14.13 18.08
C LEU A 6 3.77 13.85 16.69
N GLN A 7 5.05 14.19 16.44
CA GLN A 7 5.75 13.92 15.19
C GLN A 7 5.70 12.43 14.78
N ASN A 8 5.86 11.52 15.75
CA ASN A 8 5.76 10.09 15.49
C ASN A 8 4.34 9.64 15.12
N LYS A 9 3.31 10.28 15.67
CA LYS A 9 1.91 9.99 15.34
C LYS A 9 1.59 10.46 13.92
N GLU A 10 2.02 11.65 13.55
CA GLU A 10 1.88 12.20 12.19
C GLU A 10 2.61 11.34 11.16
N LYS A 11 3.86 10.94 11.44
CA LYS A 11 4.61 10.05 10.55
C LYS A 11 3.95 8.70 10.34
N LYS A 12 3.24 8.17 11.34
CA LYS A 12 2.44 6.95 11.18
C LYS A 12 1.25 7.19 10.26
N LYS A 13 0.50 8.28 10.50
CA LYS A 13 -0.68 8.63 9.70
C LYS A 13 -0.30 8.85 8.22
N MET A 14 0.77 9.60 7.96
CA MET A 14 1.27 9.84 6.59
C MET A 14 1.62 8.53 5.86
N ARG A 15 2.19 7.55 6.55
CA ARG A 15 2.50 6.24 5.94
C ARG A 15 1.24 5.47 5.56
N GLU A 16 0.24 5.49 6.43
CA GLU A 16 -1.05 4.84 6.16
C GLU A 16 -1.77 5.51 4.99
N GLU A 17 -1.81 6.84 4.96
CA GLU A 17 -2.37 7.63 3.85
C GLU A 17 -1.65 7.33 2.53
N LYS A 18 -0.31 7.27 2.53
CA LYS A 18 0.48 6.89 1.35
C LYS A 18 0.16 5.49 0.85
N ILE A 19 0.00 4.50 1.74
CA ILE A 19 -0.39 3.14 1.35
C ILE A 19 -1.77 3.14 0.69
N LEU A 20 -2.76 3.80 1.31
CA LEU A 20 -4.12 3.84 0.76
C LEU A 20 -4.16 4.48 -0.63
N PHE A 21 -3.45 5.59 -0.81
CA PHE A 21 -3.37 6.30 -2.09
C PHE A 21 -2.58 5.53 -3.15
N ALA A 22 -1.51 4.83 -2.76
CA ALA A 22 -0.76 3.98 -3.69
C ALA A 22 -1.64 2.83 -4.20
N LEU A 23 -2.39 2.18 -3.31
CA LEU A 23 -3.29 1.09 -3.67
C LEU A 23 -4.51 1.56 -4.48
N SER A 24 -5.03 2.77 -4.24
CA SER A 24 -6.11 3.31 -5.08
C SER A 24 -5.65 3.60 -6.51
N LYS A 25 -4.39 4.01 -6.69
CA LYS A 25 -3.81 4.29 -8.02
C LYS A 25 -3.34 3.04 -8.76
N LEU A 26 -2.75 2.08 -8.05
CA LEU A 26 -2.03 0.96 -8.63
C LEU A 26 -2.79 -0.37 -8.55
N ASP A 27 -4.03 -0.34 -8.07
CA ASP A 27 -4.95 -1.46 -7.87
C ASP A 27 -4.49 -2.46 -6.78
N CYS A 28 -3.28 -3.01 -6.87
CA CYS A 28 -2.71 -3.94 -5.90
C CYS A 28 -1.18 -3.84 -5.83
N LEU A 29 -0.59 -4.10 -4.65
CA LEU A 29 0.86 -4.02 -4.45
C LEU A 29 1.38 -5.13 -3.54
N LYS A 30 2.56 -5.66 -3.87
CA LYS A 30 3.35 -6.53 -2.96
C LYS A 30 3.81 -5.74 -1.73
N ARG A 31 4.06 -6.44 -0.62
CA ARG A 31 4.69 -5.85 0.58
C ARG A 31 6.03 -5.17 0.23
N SER A 32 6.87 -5.79 -0.60
CA SER A 32 8.13 -5.22 -1.09
C SER A 32 7.94 -3.92 -1.88
N GLN A 33 6.97 -3.87 -2.79
CA GLN A 33 6.61 -2.64 -3.51
C GLN A 33 6.18 -1.51 -2.55
N LEU A 34 5.36 -1.83 -1.54
CA LEU A 34 4.97 -0.87 -0.50
C LEU A 34 6.15 -0.40 0.35
N GLN A 35 7.13 -1.27 0.61
CA GLN A 35 8.38 -0.89 1.28
C GLN A 35 9.17 0.13 0.45
N MET A 36 9.31 -0.10 -0.86
CA MET A 36 9.99 0.83 -1.76
C MET A 36 9.28 2.19 -1.77
N ILE A 37 7.96 2.21 -1.92
CA ILE A 37 7.15 3.44 -1.94
C ILE A 37 7.32 4.26 -0.65
N LEU A 38 7.43 3.59 0.50
CA LEU A 38 7.55 4.25 1.79
C LEU A 38 9.00 4.51 2.24
N GLY A 39 10.00 3.97 1.52
CA GLY A 39 11.39 3.97 1.96
C GLY A 39 11.61 3.22 3.28
N ILE A 40 10.92 2.09 3.49
CA ILE A 40 11.04 1.28 4.72
C ILE A 40 11.80 -0.01 4.41
N PRO A 41 13.09 -0.13 4.77
CA PRO A 41 13.86 -1.34 4.51
C PRO A 41 13.46 -2.51 5.43
N ASP A 42 12.97 -2.22 6.64
CA ASP A 42 12.61 -3.26 7.61
C ASP A 42 11.25 -3.92 7.30
N VAL A 43 11.32 -5.22 7.01
CA VAL A 43 10.17 -6.11 6.78
C VAL A 43 9.22 -6.13 7.97
N ARG A 44 9.75 -6.20 9.20
CA ARG A 44 8.94 -6.33 10.42
C ARG A 44 8.12 -5.06 10.64
N MET A 45 8.75 -3.90 10.48
CA MET A 45 8.08 -2.62 10.53
C MET A 45 6.98 -2.50 9.48
N MET A 46 7.23 -2.94 8.24
CA MET A 46 6.21 -2.93 7.19
C MET A 46 5.02 -3.81 7.56
N ASN A 47 5.26 -5.05 7.98
CA ASN A 47 4.20 -5.97 8.40
C ASN A 47 3.38 -5.41 9.57
N LYS A 48 4.02 -4.74 10.53
CA LYS A 48 3.32 -4.07 11.64
C LYS A 48 2.42 -2.93 11.16
N ILE A 49 2.82 -2.18 10.14
CA ILE A 49 1.98 -1.13 9.54
C ILE A 49 0.78 -1.77 8.83
N LEU A 50 1.02 -2.77 7.97
CA LEU A 50 -0.03 -3.46 7.21
C LEU A 50 -1.04 -4.16 8.12
N TYR A 51 -0.57 -4.81 9.18
CA TYR A 51 -1.44 -5.42 10.19
C TYR A 51 -2.39 -4.40 10.84
N ARG A 52 -1.88 -3.21 11.21
CA ARG A 52 -2.69 -2.13 11.76
C ARG A 52 -3.72 -1.58 10.75
N MET A 53 -3.42 -1.69 9.46
CA MET A 53 -4.30 -1.25 8.38
C MET A 53 -5.28 -2.33 7.91
N SER A 54 -5.26 -3.54 8.47
CA SER A 54 -6.10 -4.68 8.04
C SER A 54 -7.59 -4.36 7.85
N ARG A 55 -8.16 -3.44 8.65
CA ARG A 55 -9.55 -2.99 8.49
C ARG A 55 -9.85 -2.31 7.15
N TYR A 56 -8.84 -1.82 6.42
CA TYR A 56 -8.96 -1.13 5.13
C TYR A 56 -8.41 -1.94 3.96
N LEU A 57 -7.73 -3.06 4.24
CA LEU A 57 -6.97 -3.81 3.25
C LEU A 57 -7.48 -5.25 3.17
N HIS A 58 -7.59 -5.76 1.96
CA HIS A 58 -7.55 -7.19 1.71
C HIS A 58 -6.13 -7.61 1.33
N HIS A 59 -5.84 -8.90 1.48
CA HIS A 59 -4.58 -9.47 1.02
C HIS A 59 -4.79 -10.87 0.45
N VAL A 60 -3.86 -11.27 -0.42
CA VAL A 60 -3.73 -12.63 -0.91
C VAL A 60 -2.25 -12.99 -0.91
N TYR A 61 -1.96 -14.27 -0.69
CA TYR A 61 -0.60 -14.79 -0.80
C TYR A 61 -0.38 -15.34 -2.21
N LEU A 62 0.70 -14.90 -2.85
CA LEU A 62 1.26 -15.48 -4.09
C LEU A 62 2.67 -16.00 -3.75
N ASP A 63 3.71 -15.36 -4.27
CA ASP A 63 5.10 -15.45 -3.80
C ASP A 63 5.33 -14.60 -2.54
N GLU A 64 4.61 -13.48 -2.46
CA GLU A 64 4.59 -12.52 -1.36
C GLU A 64 3.15 -12.11 -1.06
N TYR A 65 2.89 -11.56 0.13
CA TYR A 65 1.60 -10.93 0.41
C TYR A 65 1.37 -9.72 -0.50
N VAL A 66 0.28 -9.79 -1.25
CA VAL A 66 -0.23 -8.73 -2.12
C VAL A 66 -1.44 -8.10 -1.46
N TYR A 67 -1.43 -6.78 -1.35
CA TYR A 67 -2.47 -5.99 -0.70
C TYR A 67 -3.27 -5.19 -1.73
N TYR A 68 -4.54 -4.96 -1.43
CA TYR A 68 -5.45 -4.12 -2.20
C TYR A 68 -6.54 -3.55 -1.29
N LEU A 69 -7.21 -2.49 -1.71
CA LEU A 69 -8.24 -1.84 -0.90
C LEU A 69 -9.48 -2.73 -0.77
N ASN A 70 -9.99 -2.86 0.46
CA ASN A 70 -11.35 -3.36 0.68
C ASN A 70 -12.36 -2.21 0.55
N LYS A 71 -13.66 -2.50 0.71
CA LYS A 71 -14.73 -1.49 0.65
C LYS A 71 -14.45 -0.27 1.54
N LYS A 72 -14.09 -0.48 2.81
CA LYS A 72 -13.78 0.62 3.77
C LYS A 72 -12.57 1.42 3.33
N GLY A 73 -11.53 0.76 2.83
CA GLY A 73 -10.33 1.42 2.31
C GLY A 73 -10.63 2.30 1.10
N ARG A 74 -11.51 1.83 0.20
CA ARG A 74 -11.96 2.58 -0.99
C ARG A 74 -12.79 3.81 -0.62
N GLU A 75 -13.78 3.63 0.26
CA GLU A 75 -14.63 4.72 0.76
C GLU A 75 -13.78 5.83 1.41
N LEU A 76 -12.75 5.45 2.17
CA LEU A 76 -11.86 6.41 2.84
C LEU A 76 -11.08 7.30 1.89
N VAL A 77 -10.76 6.82 0.68
CA VAL A 77 -9.99 7.57 -0.33
C VAL A 77 -10.82 8.01 -1.53
N GLY A 78 -12.14 7.80 -1.50
CA GLY A 78 -13.03 8.12 -2.62
C GLY A 78 -12.76 7.30 -3.90
N ALA A 79 -12.24 6.08 -3.77
CA ALA A 79 -11.95 5.23 -4.93
C ALA A 79 -13.21 4.51 -5.43
N GLU A 80 -13.71 4.90 -6.60
CA GLU A 80 -14.88 4.27 -7.23
C GLU A 80 -14.57 2.86 -7.73
N ARG A 81 -13.38 2.65 -8.29
CA ARG A 81 -12.96 1.38 -8.87
C ARG A 81 -12.66 0.34 -7.79
N GLU A 82 -13.29 -0.83 -7.91
CA GLU A 82 -12.96 -2.01 -7.12
C GLU A 82 -11.92 -2.88 -7.83
N PHE A 83 -10.83 -3.20 -7.14
CA PHE A 83 -9.95 -4.28 -7.57
C PHE A 83 -10.54 -5.62 -7.15
N LYS A 84 -10.81 -6.49 -8.14
CA LYS A 84 -11.23 -7.87 -7.91
C LYS A 84 -10.05 -8.79 -8.21
N LYS A 85 -9.73 -9.68 -7.25
CA LYS A 85 -8.74 -10.74 -7.45
C LYS A 85 -9.11 -11.53 -8.72
N ASN A 86 -8.21 -11.59 -9.67
CA ASN A 86 -8.36 -12.32 -10.92
C ASN A 86 -7.03 -12.97 -11.33
N SER A 87 -7.03 -13.74 -12.41
CA SER A 87 -5.83 -14.41 -12.96
C SER A 87 -4.76 -13.44 -13.46
N ARG A 88 -5.07 -12.16 -13.65
CA ARG A 88 -4.16 -11.13 -14.17
C ARG A 88 -3.46 -10.33 -13.07
N ILE A 89 -3.62 -10.69 -11.80
CA ILE A 89 -2.99 -9.99 -10.67
C ILE A 89 -1.47 -9.87 -10.86
N GLU A 90 -0.82 -10.90 -11.39
CA GLU A 90 0.62 -10.88 -11.66
C GLU A 90 1.02 -9.81 -12.70
N HIS A 91 0.22 -9.61 -13.75
CA HIS A 91 0.47 -8.53 -14.72
C HIS A 91 0.37 -7.14 -14.09
N HIS A 92 -0.59 -6.94 -13.18
CA HIS A 92 -0.66 -5.68 -12.42
C HIS A 92 0.60 -5.48 -11.59
N LEU A 93 1.06 -6.52 -10.88
CA LEU A 93 2.26 -6.45 -10.06
C LEU A 93 3.52 -6.15 -10.88
N MET A 94 3.71 -6.83 -12.02
CA MET A 94 4.84 -6.57 -12.93
C MET A 94 4.83 -5.15 -13.49
N ARG A 95 3.66 -4.63 -13.90
CA ARG A 95 3.53 -3.24 -14.35
C ARG A 95 3.89 -2.27 -13.23
N ASN A 96 3.43 -2.55 -12.01
CA ASN A 96 3.69 -1.70 -10.86
C ASN A 96 5.16 -1.72 -10.45
N ASP A 97 5.88 -2.84 -10.61
CA ASP A 97 7.33 -2.91 -10.41
C ASP A 97 8.06 -1.92 -11.32
N ILE A 98 7.73 -1.92 -12.63
CA ILE A 98 8.31 -1.00 -13.61
C ILE A 98 8.00 0.45 -13.24
N TYR A 99 6.74 0.76 -12.93
CA TYR A 99 6.31 2.12 -12.55
C TYR A 99 7.05 2.65 -11.31
N ILE A 100 7.27 1.81 -10.31
CA ILE A 100 8.00 2.18 -9.08
C ILE A 100 9.51 2.30 -9.36
N PHE A 101 10.08 1.36 -10.13
CA PHE A 101 11.51 1.37 -10.48
C PHE A 101 11.92 2.65 -11.21
N TYR A 102 11.08 3.13 -12.14
CA TYR A 102 11.31 4.39 -12.85
C TYR A 102 10.85 5.64 -12.07
N HIS A 103 10.65 5.53 -10.76
CA HIS A 103 10.32 6.66 -9.87
C HIS A 103 9.04 7.40 -10.28
N TYR A 104 7.99 6.66 -10.62
CA TYR A 104 6.66 7.20 -10.93
C TYR A 104 6.68 8.18 -12.12
N PRO A 105 7.05 7.70 -13.33
CA PRO A 105 7.05 8.55 -14.51
C PRO A 105 5.66 9.16 -14.73
N LYS A 106 5.66 10.42 -15.16
CA LYS A 106 4.43 11.07 -15.64
C LYS A 106 4.28 10.78 -17.12
N ASP A 107 3.03 10.66 -17.57
CA ASP A 107 2.67 10.67 -18.98
C ASP A 107 3.06 12.02 -19.62
#